data_AF-L1N5N7-F1
#
_entry.id   AF-L1N5N7-F1
#
_cell.length_a   1.000
_cell.length_b   1.000
_cell.length_c   1.000
_cell.angle_alpha   90.00
_cell.angle_beta   90.00
_cell.angle_gamma   90.00
#
_symmetry.space_group_name_H-M   'P 1'
#
loop_
_entity.id
_entity.type
_entity.pdbx_description
1 polymer ?
#
loop_
_entity_poly.entity_id
_entity_poly.type
_entity_poly.pdbx_seq_one_letter_code
_entity_poly.pdbx_strand_id
1 'polypeptide(L)'
;MYLLALIRAQRKSPVESISKAAERLYIVLKPYTGIQRESMEVKSGHIVGLLVDVAKYTAEQTELSIDSTIGQLRVVNEEYEKLRTDRRVEQVLTKLPDVRIVRHDADEAFKTVCHYIEASYLLAKTAEEQAPIQKLVERINKISRDFKTTYKLTQTQAGTEAEKPGKKKPKHRKRETEAEKIARMLPAFEKKYDFPSGSLSFTGITKDIDGMHLCKLISTDPAKEPVWVVIRPKYLKWIGYTEPEKLG
;
A
#
# COMPACT_ATOMS: atom_id res chain seq x y z
N MET A 1 -23.01 25.68 -5.80
CA MET A 1 -22.49 26.73 -4.90
C MET A 1 -23.60 27.72 -4.66
N TYR A 2 -23.94 27.97 -3.39
CA TYR A 2 -25.08 28.79 -2.98
C TYR A 2 -25.02 30.22 -3.56
N LEU A 3 -23.85 30.86 -3.52
CA LEU A 3 -23.61 32.20 -4.05
C LEU A 3 -24.06 32.38 -5.51
N LEU A 4 -23.65 31.47 -6.40
CA LEU A 4 -24.00 31.54 -7.84
C LEU A 4 -25.50 31.31 -8.09
N ALA A 5 -26.13 30.46 -7.27
CA ALA A 5 -27.57 30.21 -7.36
C ALA A 5 -28.36 31.44 -6.89
N LEU A 6 -27.93 32.08 -5.80
CA LEU A 6 -28.52 33.30 -5.26
C LEU A 6 -28.46 34.44 -6.28
N ILE A 7 -27.29 34.71 -6.87
CA ILE A 7 -27.12 35.76 -7.88
C ILE A 7 -28.00 35.50 -9.10
N ARG A 8 -28.09 34.23 -9.56
CA ARG A 8 -28.98 33.86 -10.66
C ARG A 8 -30.46 34.10 -10.33
N ALA A 9 -30.89 33.88 -9.09
CA ALA A 9 -32.25 34.15 -8.65
C ALA A 9 -32.53 35.66 -8.59
N GLN A 10 -31.58 36.45 -8.06
CA GLN A 10 -31.73 37.90 -7.89
C GLN A 10 -31.83 38.68 -9.22
N ARG A 11 -31.35 38.11 -10.33
CA ARG A 11 -31.60 38.67 -11.67
C ARG A 11 -33.08 38.80 -12.04
N LYS A 12 -33.94 37.97 -11.45
CA LYS A 12 -35.39 37.98 -11.68
C LYS A 12 -36.14 38.78 -10.61
N SER A 13 -35.42 39.52 -9.77
CA SER A 13 -36.03 40.36 -8.74
C SER A 13 -36.90 41.45 -9.39
N PRO A 14 -38.08 41.77 -8.81
CA PRO A 14 -38.90 42.89 -9.26
C PRO A 14 -38.28 44.26 -8.94
N VAL A 15 -37.23 44.30 -8.11
CA VAL A 15 -36.49 45.52 -7.78
C VAL A 15 -35.38 45.74 -8.79
N GLU A 16 -35.42 46.87 -9.51
CA GLU A 16 -34.54 47.15 -10.65
C GLU A 16 -33.06 47.33 -10.24
N SER A 17 -32.79 47.87 -9.04
CA SER A 17 -31.41 48.01 -8.52
C SER A 17 -30.76 46.64 -8.30
N ILE A 18 -31.49 45.75 -7.62
CA ILE A 18 -31.05 44.39 -7.32
C ILE A 18 -30.87 43.56 -8.59
N SER A 19 -31.81 43.65 -9.55
CA SER A 19 -31.71 42.89 -10.80
C SER A 19 -30.49 43.33 -11.62
N LYS A 20 -30.27 44.64 -11.79
CA LYS A 20 -29.09 45.18 -12.52
C LYS A 20 -27.76 44.83 -11.84
N ALA A 21 -27.69 44.92 -10.51
CA ALA A 21 -26.51 44.51 -9.76
C ALA A 21 -26.22 43.01 -9.95
N ALA A 22 -27.27 42.17 -9.90
CA ALA A 22 -27.15 40.73 -10.10
C ALA A 22 -26.72 40.37 -11.53
N GLU A 23 -27.16 41.11 -12.54
CA GLU A 23 -26.76 40.87 -13.94
C GLU A 23 -25.28 41.15 -14.16
N ARG A 24 -24.75 42.24 -13.61
CA ARG A 24 -23.33 42.58 -13.69
C ARG A 24 -22.47 41.49 -13.04
N LEU A 25 -22.80 41.10 -11.82
CA LEU A 25 -22.09 40.03 -11.11
C LEU A 25 -22.23 38.67 -11.80
N TYR A 26 -23.39 38.37 -12.39
CA TYR A 26 -23.60 37.12 -13.11
C TYR A 26 -22.70 36.97 -14.33
N ILE A 27 -22.45 38.04 -15.08
CA ILE A 27 -21.55 38.02 -16.25
C ILE A 27 -20.13 37.65 -15.81
N VAL A 28 -19.65 38.29 -14.75
CA VAL A 28 -18.30 38.05 -14.19
C VAL A 28 -18.17 36.66 -13.60
N LEU A 29 -19.23 36.16 -12.97
CA LEU A 29 -19.22 34.87 -12.28
C LEU A 29 -19.56 33.67 -13.16
N LYS A 30 -19.97 33.90 -14.41
CA LYS A 30 -20.30 32.85 -15.38
C LYS A 30 -19.18 31.81 -15.58
N PRO A 31 -17.88 32.18 -15.67
CA PRO A 31 -16.79 31.22 -15.81
C PRO A 31 -16.63 30.27 -14.62
N TYR A 32 -17.05 30.70 -13.41
CA TYR A 32 -16.94 29.90 -12.18
C TYR A 32 -18.13 28.93 -11.99
N THR A 33 -18.97 28.76 -13.01
CA THR A 33 -20.08 27.81 -12.96
C THR A 33 -19.58 26.38 -13.14
N GLY A 34 -20.07 25.44 -12.30
CA GLY A 34 -19.68 24.03 -12.40
C GLY A 34 -18.44 23.61 -11.60
N ILE A 35 -17.69 24.56 -11.01
CA ILE A 35 -16.49 24.29 -10.19
C ILE A 35 -16.73 23.27 -9.07
N GLN A 36 -17.98 23.08 -8.63
CA GLN A 36 -18.33 22.12 -7.57
C GLN A 36 -18.02 20.66 -7.94
N ARG A 37 -17.82 20.35 -9.22
CA ARG A 37 -17.52 19.00 -9.71
C ARG A 37 -16.02 18.71 -9.83
N GLU A 38 -15.18 19.72 -9.69
CA GLU A 38 -13.72 19.59 -9.87
C GLU A 38 -13.02 19.06 -8.61
N SER A 39 -11.70 18.82 -8.71
CA SER A 39 -10.89 18.48 -7.55
C SER A 39 -10.83 19.65 -6.57
N MET A 40 -10.61 19.36 -5.28
CA MET A 40 -10.57 20.42 -4.25
C MET A 40 -9.44 21.43 -4.49
N GLU A 41 -8.38 21.01 -5.16
CA GLU A 41 -7.24 21.87 -5.51
C GLU A 41 -7.62 22.92 -6.54
N VAL A 42 -8.26 22.47 -7.62
CA VAL A 42 -8.72 23.33 -8.72
C VAL A 42 -9.84 24.24 -8.22
N LYS A 43 -10.77 23.70 -7.39
CA LYS A 43 -11.79 24.48 -6.68
C LYS A 43 -11.22 25.60 -5.85
N SER A 44 -10.20 25.34 -5.03
CA SER A 44 -9.59 26.38 -4.20
C SER A 44 -8.99 27.49 -5.07
N GLY A 45 -8.28 27.13 -6.14
CA GLY A 45 -7.78 28.10 -7.11
C GLY A 45 -8.89 28.95 -7.75
N HIS A 46 -10.00 28.33 -8.14
CA HIS A 46 -11.17 29.05 -8.65
C HIS A 46 -11.85 29.92 -7.61
N ILE A 47 -11.90 29.51 -6.33
CA ILE A 47 -12.45 30.33 -5.25
C ILE A 47 -11.58 31.58 -5.06
N VAL A 48 -10.26 31.44 -5.09
CA VAL A 48 -9.34 32.58 -5.01
C VAL A 48 -9.56 33.56 -6.17
N GLY A 49 -9.64 33.04 -7.41
CA GLY A 49 -9.96 33.88 -8.58
C GLY A 49 -11.32 34.57 -8.47
N LEU A 50 -12.34 33.83 -8.04
CA LEU A 50 -13.69 34.36 -7.82
C LEU A 50 -13.68 35.49 -6.78
N LEU A 51 -12.95 35.34 -5.67
CA LEU A 51 -12.85 36.36 -4.63
C LEU A 51 -12.18 37.64 -5.16
N VAL A 52 -11.14 37.51 -6.00
CA VAL A 52 -10.46 38.65 -6.65
C VAL A 52 -11.39 39.38 -7.63
N ASP A 53 -12.15 38.62 -8.43
CA ASP A 53 -13.05 39.23 -9.41
C ASP A 53 -14.26 39.89 -8.76
N VAL A 54 -14.81 39.29 -7.72
CA VAL A 54 -15.93 39.87 -6.97
C VAL A 54 -15.49 41.13 -6.21
N ALA A 55 -14.26 41.19 -5.69
CA ALA A 55 -13.73 42.37 -4.98
C ALA A 55 -13.78 43.68 -5.78
N LYS A 56 -13.89 43.62 -7.12
CA LYS A 56 -14.03 44.80 -8.00
C LYS A 56 -15.45 45.40 -8.00
N TYR A 57 -16.44 44.69 -7.45
CA TYR A 57 -17.87 45.01 -7.48
C TYR A 57 -18.43 45.15 -6.06
N THR A 58 -17.85 46.03 -5.25
CA THR A 58 -18.24 46.20 -3.83
C THR A 58 -19.63 46.80 -3.66
N ALA A 59 -20.02 47.74 -4.52
CA ALA A 59 -21.36 48.34 -4.49
C ALA A 59 -22.45 47.29 -4.76
N GLU A 60 -22.24 46.43 -5.76
CA GLU A 60 -23.16 45.34 -6.07
C GLU A 60 -23.20 44.29 -4.96
N GLN A 61 -22.09 44.01 -4.28
CA GLN A 61 -22.07 43.07 -3.15
C GLN A 61 -22.95 43.54 -2.00
N THR A 62 -22.86 44.82 -1.64
CA THR A 62 -23.68 45.43 -0.57
C THR A 62 -25.15 45.46 -0.96
N GLU A 63 -25.47 45.83 -2.21
CA GLU A 63 -26.84 45.83 -2.73
C GLU A 63 -27.49 44.44 -2.68
N LEU A 64 -26.71 43.38 -2.91
CA LEU A 64 -27.16 41.98 -2.88
C LEU A 64 -27.02 41.32 -1.50
N SER A 65 -26.46 42.03 -0.52
CA SER A 65 -26.18 41.51 0.83
C SER A 65 -25.38 40.20 0.84
N ILE A 66 -24.44 40.04 -0.10
CA ILE A 66 -23.64 38.81 -0.26
C ILE A 66 -22.30 38.84 0.48
N ASP A 67 -21.95 39.96 1.11
CA ASP A 67 -20.67 40.17 1.81
C ASP A 67 -20.37 39.07 2.84
N SER A 68 -21.38 38.68 3.63
CA SER A 68 -21.25 37.61 4.62
C SER A 68 -20.92 36.25 3.99
N THR A 69 -21.54 35.93 2.86
CA THR A 69 -21.29 34.66 2.15
C THR A 69 -19.89 34.63 1.55
N ILE A 70 -19.41 35.76 1.03
CA ILE A 70 -18.05 35.92 0.48
C ILE A 70 -17.01 35.82 1.59
N GLY A 71 -17.29 36.43 2.76
CA GLY A 71 -16.45 36.34 3.95
C GLY A 71 -16.31 34.90 4.44
N GLN A 72 -17.41 34.18 4.59
CA GLN A 72 -17.39 32.76 4.99
C GLN A 72 -16.62 31.89 3.98
N LEU A 73 -16.85 32.10 2.68
CA LEU A 73 -16.14 31.37 1.63
C LEU A 73 -14.63 31.58 1.72
N ARG A 74 -14.19 32.81 1.99
CA ARG A 74 -12.78 33.16 2.17
C ARG A 74 -12.17 32.43 3.36
N VAL A 75 -12.81 32.51 4.52
CA VAL A 75 -12.33 31.86 5.76
C VAL A 75 -12.19 30.35 5.55
N VAL A 76 -13.22 29.69 5.01
CA VAL A 76 -13.19 28.23 4.79
C VAL A 76 -12.11 27.85 3.77
N ASN A 77 -11.88 28.66 2.74
CA ASN A 77 -10.83 28.38 1.76
C ASN A 77 -9.42 28.58 2.34
N GLU A 78 -9.22 29.61 3.17
CA GLU A 78 -7.97 29.83 3.88
C GLU A 78 -7.65 28.71 4.87
N GLU A 79 -8.64 28.21 5.60
CA GLU A 79 -8.49 27.04 6.48
C GLU A 79 -8.12 25.79 5.68
N TYR A 80 -8.76 25.57 4.53
CA TYR A 80 -8.45 24.45 3.64
C TYR A 80 -7.01 24.53 3.11
N GLU A 81 -6.58 25.69 2.61
CA GLU A 81 -5.21 25.89 2.12
C GLU A 81 -4.18 25.71 3.24
N LYS A 82 -4.43 26.22 4.45
CA LYS A 82 -3.57 25.99 5.62
C LYS A 82 -3.42 24.52 5.96
N LEU A 83 -4.54 23.80 6.11
CA LEU A 83 -4.53 22.38 6.42
C LEU A 83 -3.78 21.56 5.36
N ARG A 84 -3.92 21.98 4.09
CA ARG A 84 -3.18 21.38 2.98
C ARG A 84 -1.69 21.66 3.06
N THR A 85 -1.27 22.89 3.28
CA THR A 85 0.14 23.25 3.41
C THR A 85 0.78 22.55 4.60
N ASP A 86 0.07 22.50 5.72
CA ASP A 86 0.53 21.87 6.95
C ASP A 86 0.75 20.38 6.74
N ARG A 87 -0.20 19.67 6.10
CA ARG A 87 0.00 18.26 5.75
C ARG A 87 1.22 18.04 4.86
N ARG A 88 1.48 18.94 3.91
CA ARG A 88 2.65 18.81 3.01
C ARG A 88 3.95 19.10 3.76
N VAL A 89 3.95 20.06 4.68
CA VAL A 89 5.08 20.38 5.56
C VAL A 89 5.33 19.24 6.53
N GLU A 90 4.31 18.72 7.20
CA GLU A 90 4.40 17.53 8.05
C GLU A 90 4.95 16.35 7.27
N GLN A 91 4.47 16.07 6.05
CA GLN A 91 5.01 14.98 5.21
C GLN A 91 6.50 15.17 4.87
N VAL A 92 6.99 16.41 4.80
CA VAL A 92 8.40 16.70 4.56
C VAL A 92 9.21 16.59 5.86
N LEU A 93 8.70 17.11 6.97
CA LEU A 93 9.32 17.04 8.30
C LEU A 93 9.35 15.60 8.85
N THR A 94 8.33 14.80 8.53
CA THR A 94 8.21 13.38 8.90
C THR A 94 8.87 12.44 7.90
N LYS A 95 9.67 12.94 6.96
CA LYS A 95 10.66 12.07 6.29
C LYS A 95 11.72 11.67 7.31
N LEU A 96 11.34 10.74 8.18
CA LEU A 96 12.26 9.99 9.00
C LEU A 96 13.30 9.35 8.08
N PRO A 97 14.56 9.22 8.54
CA PRO A 97 15.55 8.45 7.83
C PRO A 97 15.00 7.06 7.49
N ASP A 98 15.46 6.49 6.38
CA ASP A 98 15.03 5.17 5.94
C ASP A 98 15.18 4.18 7.10
N VAL A 99 14.11 3.43 7.38
CA VAL A 99 14.07 2.40 8.42
C VAL A 99 15.24 1.43 8.29
N ARG A 100 15.76 1.20 7.08
CA ARG A 100 16.96 0.38 6.86
C ARG A 100 18.20 0.98 7.51
N ILE A 101 18.40 2.29 7.38
CA ILE A 101 19.53 3.00 7.98
C ILE A 101 19.38 2.99 9.50
N VAL A 102 18.19 3.35 10.01
CA VAL A 102 17.94 3.36 11.46
C VAL A 102 18.13 1.98 12.08
N ARG A 103 17.70 0.91 11.40
CA ARG A 103 17.93 -0.48 11.85
C ARG A 103 19.40 -0.84 11.82
N HIS A 104 20.11 -0.47 10.77
CA HIS A 104 21.54 -0.71 10.66
C HIS A 104 22.29 -0.06 11.84
N ASP A 105 22.04 1.22 12.11
CA ASP A 105 22.71 1.96 13.17
C ASP A 105 22.37 1.40 14.56
N ALA A 106 21.11 1.01 14.77
CA ALA A 106 20.69 0.36 16.00
C ALA A 106 21.34 -1.01 16.20
N ASP A 107 21.43 -1.82 15.13
CA ASP A 107 22.07 -3.14 15.16
C ASP A 107 23.58 -3.01 15.39
N GLU A 108 24.23 -2.00 14.81
CA GLU A 108 25.66 -1.72 15.02
C GLU A 108 25.96 -1.28 16.46
N ALA A 109 25.17 -0.36 17.01
CA ALA A 109 25.26 0.04 18.40
C ALA A 109 25.04 -1.16 19.34
N PHE A 110 24.04 -2.00 19.05
CA PHE A 110 23.78 -3.20 19.86
C PHE A 110 24.94 -4.20 19.82
N LYS A 111 25.51 -4.49 18.64
CA LYS A 111 26.70 -5.36 18.50
C LYS A 111 27.89 -4.83 19.29
N THR A 112 28.11 -3.52 19.25
CA THR A 112 29.19 -2.86 20.00
C THR A 112 29.02 -3.11 21.51
N VAL A 113 27.81 -2.95 22.04
CA VAL A 113 27.52 -3.27 23.45
C VAL A 113 27.77 -4.75 23.76
N CYS A 114 27.35 -5.68 22.88
CA CYS A 114 27.64 -7.10 23.05
C CYS A 114 29.14 -7.37 23.14
N HIS A 115 29.95 -6.78 22.26
CA HIS A 115 31.41 -6.94 22.32
C HIS A 115 32.03 -6.38 23.60
N TYR A 116 31.54 -5.27 24.14
CA TYR A 116 32.01 -4.77 25.44
C TYR A 116 31.63 -5.69 26.60
N ILE A 117 30.42 -6.27 26.56
CA ILE A 117 29.99 -7.27 27.56
C ILE A 117 30.86 -8.53 27.46
N GLU A 118 31.15 -9.01 26.26
CA GLU A 118 32.03 -10.15 26.03
C GLU A 118 33.46 -9.87 26.51
N ALA A 119 34.02 -8.72 26.14
CA ALA A 119 35.36 -8.31 26.55
C ALA A 119 35.47 -8.16 28.07
N SER A 120 34.49 -7.52 28.72
CA SER A 120 34.48 -7.40 30.18
C SER A 120 34.38 -8.76 30.88
N TYR A 121 33.63 -9.71 30.32
CA TYR A 121 33.55 -11.07 30.85
C TYR A 121 34.88 -11.82 30.74
N LEU A 122 35.58 -11.69 29.59
CA LEU A 122 36.88 -12.31 29.35
C LEU A 122 38.01 -11.67 30.19
N LEU A 123 37.91 -10.36 30.47
CA LEU A 123 38.89 -9.62 31.27
C LEU A 123 38.69 -9.79 32.79
N ALA A 124 37.51 -10.23 33.23
CA ALA A 124 37.22 -10.51 34.63
C ALA A 124 38.08 -11.68 35.15
N LYS A 125 38.82 -11.45 36.23
CA LYS A 125 39.83 -12.40 36.76
C LYS A 125 39.24 -13.34 37.81
N THR A 126 38.11 -12.98 38.41
CA THR A 126 37.47 -13.73 39.49
C THR A 126 36.01 -14.05 39.16
N ALA A 127 35.50 -15.12 39.77
CA ALA A 127 34.09 -15.51 39.62
C ALA A 127 33.11 -14.44 40.15
N GLU A 128 33.55 -13.65 41.13
CA GLU A 128 32.77 -12.55 41.71
C GLU A 128 32.60 -11.38 40.73
N GLU A 129 33.61 -11.10 39.90
CA GLU A 129 33.54 -10.10 38.82
C GLU A 129 32.68 -10.57 37.63
N GLN A 130 32.62 -11.88 37.39
CA GLN A 130 31.84 -12.49 36.31
C GLN A 130 30.34 -12.59 36.61
N ALA A 131 29.97 -12.83 37.87
CA ALA A 131 28.58 -12.97 38.31
C ALA A 131 27.65 -11.80 37.92
N PRO A 132 28.01 -10.51 38.10
CA PRO A 132 27.14 -9.40 37.68
C PRO A 132 26.99 -9.31 36.16
N ILE A 133 28.01 -9.69 35.38
CA ILE A 133 27.98 -9.67 33.91
C ILE A 133 27.03 -10.76 33.39
N GLN A 134 27.09 -11.96 33.95
CA GLN A 134 26.14 -13.04 33.63
C GLN A 134 24.70 -12.65 33.93
N LYS A 135 24.45 -12.05 35.10
CA LYS A 135 23.12 -11.54 35.48
C LYS A 135 22.60 -10.46 34.54
N LEU A 136 23.48 -9.60 34.01
CA LEU A 136 23.12 -8.62 32.99
C LEU A 136 22.67 -9.31 31.69
N VAL A 137 23.45 -10.29 31.20
CA VAL A 137 23.12 -11.06 29.99
C VAL A 137 21.78 -11.80 30.15
N GLU A 138 21.53 -12.43 31.28
CA GLU A 138 20.25 -13.08 31.59
C GLU A 138 19.07 -12.11 31.51
N ARG A 139 19.26 -10.88 32.02
CA ARG A 139 18.24 -9.83 31.98
C ARG A 139 17.96 -9.38 30.54
N ILE A 140 19.00 -9.14 29.74
CA ILE A 140 18.87 -8.78 28.31
C ILE A 140 18.13 -9.90 27.55
N ASN A 141 18.48 -11.16 27.82
CA ASN A 141 17.84 -12.32 27.21
C ASN A 141 16.37 -12.49 27.64
N LYS A 142 16.04 -12.17 28.88
CA LYS A 142 14.65 -12.15 29.35
C LYS A 142 13.85 -11.07 28.60
N ILE A 143 14.36 -9.85 28.57
CA ILE A 143 13.71 -8.72 27.88
C ILE A 143 13.51 -9.05 26.39
N SER A 144 14.52 -9.63 25.72
CA SER A 144 14.42 -10.04 24.32
C SER A 144 13.33 -11.10 24.08
N ARG A 145 13.16 -12.04 25.03
CA ARG A 145 12.06 -13.02 24.98
C ARG A 145 10.71 -12.35 25.17
N ASP A 146 10.60 -11.42 26.13
CA ASP A 146 9.37 -10.68 26.41
C ASP A 146 8.92 -9.81 25.22
N PHE A 147 9.87 -9.19 24.50
CA PHE A 147 9.54 -8.49 23.25
C PHE A 147 9.08 -9.44 22.16
N LYS A 148 9.72 -10.61 22.00
CA LYS A 148 9.30 -11.62 21.02
C LYS A 148 7.92 -12.18 21.32
N THR A 149 7.58 -12.42 22.59
CA THR A 149 6.25 -12.88 22.99
C THR A 149 5.21 -11.80 22.74
N THR A 150 5.48 -10.56 23.13
CA THR A 150 4.59 -9.41 22.88
C THR A 150 4.34 -9.22 21.38
N TYR A 151 5.40 -9.25 20.55
CA TYR A 151 5.27 -9.13 19.10
C TYR A 151 4.42 -10.25 18.48
N LYS A 152 4.60 -11.50 18.92
CA LYS A 152 3.76 -12.62 18.49
C LYS A 152 2.31 -12.42 18.91
N LEU A 153 2.06 -11.99 20.15
CA LEU A 153 0.72 -11.70 20.66
C LEU A 153 0.02 -10.60 19.84
N THR A 154 0.71 -9.50 19.56
CA THR A 154 0.18 -8.42 18.71
C THR A 154 -0.13 -8.90 17.30
N GLN A 155 0.72 -9.74 16.69
CA GLN A 155 0.43 -10.31 15.38
C GLN A 155 -0.77 -11.27 15.40
N THR A 156 -0.91 -12.08 16.43
CA THR A 156 -2.09 -12.94 16.58
C THR A 156 -3.36 -12.14 16.78
N GLN A 157 -3.31 -11.06 17.58
CA GLN A 157 -4.44 -10.16 17.83
C GLN A 157 -4.86 -9.38 16.58
N ALA A 158 -3.88 -8.83 15.84
CA ALA A 158 -4.12 -8.17 14.56
C ALA A 158 -4.65 -9.13 13.48
N GLY A 159 -4.26 -10.41 13.55
CA GLY A 159 -4.83 -11.49 12.74
C GLY A 159 -6.27 -11.82 13.12
N THR A 160 -6.61 -11.81 14.42
CA THR A 160 -7.97 -12.09 14.91
C THR A 160 -8.95 -10.91 14.78
N GLU A 161 -8.48 -9.65 14.83
CA GLU A 161 -9.35 -8.49 14.56
C GLU A 161 -9.80 -8.40 13.10
N ALA A 162 -9.13 -9.12 12.19
CA ALA A 162 -9.61 -9.30 10.82
C ALA A 162 -10.82 -10.26 10.72
N GLU A 163 -11.20 -10.96 11.80
CA GLU A 163 -12.35 -11.85 11.90
C GLU A 163 -13.52 -11.23 12.70
N LYS A 164 -13.83 -9.95 12.48
CA LYS A 164 -15.16 -9.42 12.82
C LYS A 164 -16.23 -10.11 11.96
N PRO A 165 -17.34 -10.62 12.54
CA PRO A 165 -18.37 -11.34 11.80
C PRO A 165 -19.16 -10.33 10.95
N GLY A 166 -18.85 -10.20 9.67
CA GLY A 166 -19.63 -9.33 8.77
C GLY A 166 -18.94 -8.86 7.50
N LYS A 167 -17.62 -8.98 7.38
CA LYS A 167 -16.92 -8.75 6.11
C LYS A 167 -15.98 -9.91 5.85
N LYS A 168 -16.45 -10.92 5.10
CA LYS A 168 -15.58 -11.91 4.46
C LYS A 168 -14.62 -11.14 3.54
N LYS A 169 -13.45 -10.74 4.04
CA LYS A 169 -12.28 -10.53 3.19
C LYS A 169 -12.12 -11.83 2.39
N PRO A 170 -11.89 -11.79 1.07
CA PRO A 170 -11.67 -13.01 0.32
C PRO A 170 -10.51 -13.72 1.02
N LYS A 171 -10.80 -14.90 1.59
CA LYS A 171 -9.80 -15.84 2.08
C LYS A 171 -8.71 -15.80 1.02
N HIS A 172 -7.49 -15.39 1.38
CA HIS A 172 -6.34 -15.79 0.59
C HIS A 172 -6.39 -17.32 0.63
N ARG A 173 -7.10 -17.93 -0.33
CA ARG A 173 -6.97 -19.33 -0.66
C ARG A 173 -5.47 -19.51 -0.75
N LYS A 174 -4.90 -20.36 0.11
CA LYS A 174 -3.54 -20.87 -0.04
C LYS A 174 -3.31 -20.98 -1.54
N ARG A 175 -2.45 -20.13 -2.10
CA ARG A 175 -2.12 -20.23 -3.52
C ARG A 175 -1.50 -21.62 -3.62
N GLU A 176 -2.21 -22.56 -4.26
CA GLU A 176 -1.67 -23.90 -4.51
C GLU A 176 -0.27 -23.70 -5.08
N THR A 177 0.72 -24.28 -4.40
CA THR A 177 2.10 -24.24 -4.86
C THR A 177 2.18 -24.93 -6.22
N GLU A 178 3.13 -24.56 -7.07
CA GLU A 178 3.26 -25.17 -8.38
C GLU A 178 3.46 -26.69 -8.29
N ALA A 179 4.13 -27.17 -7.25
CA ALA A 179 4.24 -28.58 -6.91
C ALA A 179 2.88 -29.24 -6.66
N GLU A 180 1.98 -28.62 -5.89
CA GLU A 180 0.61 -29.13 -5.65
C GLU A 180 -0.21 -29.16 -6.94
N LYS A 181 -0.07 -28.15 -7.82
CA LYS A 181 -0.74 -28.13 -9.12
C LYS A 181 -0.26 -29.26 -10.03
N ILE A 182 1.06 -29.47 -10.10
CA ILE A 182 1.66 -30.55 -10.91
C ILE A 182 1.22 -31.91 -10.35
N ALA A 183 1.27 -32.10 -9.03
CA ALA A 183 0.84 -33.33 -8.37
C ALA A 183 -0.63 -33.68 -8.68
N ARG A 184 -1.53 -32.69 -8.72
CA ARG A 184 -2.93 -32.90 -9.12
C ARG A 184 -3.08 -33.31 -10.59
N MET A 185 -2.20 -32.85 -11.47
CA MET A 185 -2.26 -33.12 -12.90
C MET A 185 -1.55 -34.41 -13.33
N LEU A 186 -0.65 -34.96 -12.50
CA LEU A 186 0.10 -36.18 -12.79
C LEU A 186 -0.80 -37.39 -13.10
N PRO A 187 -1.86 -37.71 -12.33
CA PRO A 187 -2.69 -38.88 -12.63
C PRO A 187 -3.42 -38.78 -13.99
N ALA A 188 -3.84 -37.56 -14.36
CA ALA A 188 -4.46 -37.32 -15.66
C ALA A 188 -3.45 -37.39 -16.81
N PHE A 189 -2.19 -37.03 -16.55
CA PHE A 189 -1.09 -37.17 -17.50
C PHE A 189 -0.72 -38.65 -17.71
N GLU A 190 -0.55 -39.41 -16.62
CA GLU A 190 -0.20 -40.83 -16.67
C GLU A 190 -1.24 -41.64 -17.44
N LYS A 191 -2.54 -41.41 -17.15
CA LYS A 191 -3.64 -42.06 -17.88
C LYS A 191 -3.71 -41.69 -19.36
N LYS A 192 -3.22 -40.50 -19.74
CA LYS A 192 -3.31 -40.01 -21.13
C LYS A 192 -2.18 -40.52 -22.03
N TYR A 193 -1.01 -40.79 -21.45
CA TYR A 193 0.18 -41.23 -22.17
C TYR A 193 0.61 -42.66 -21.76
N ASP A 194 -0.32 -43.45 -21.22
CA ASP A 194 -0.14 -44.86 -20.82
C ASP A 194 1.05 -45.12 -19.87
N PHE A 195 1.36 -44.16 -18.99
CA PHE A 195 2.35 -44.39 -17.93
C PHE A 195 1.72 -45.15 -16.75
N PRO A 196 2.50 -45.99 -16.03
CA PRO A 196 2.02 -46.64 -14.81
C PRO A 196 1.61 -45.58 -13.78
N SER A 197 0.46 -45.78 -13.13
CA SER A 197 -0.07 -44.84 -12.13
C SER A 197 0.92 -44.69 -10.97
N GLY A 198 1.31 -43.46 -10.64
CA GLY A 198 2.27 -43.13 -9.58
C GLY A 198 3.74 -43.37 -9.95
N SER A 199 4.04 -43.55 -11.24
CA SER A 199 5.41 -43.77 -11.70
C SER A 199 6.20 -42.48 -11.91
N LEU A 200 5.53 -41.32 -12.02
CA LEU A 200 6.18 -40.03 -12.28
C LEU A 200 6.17 -39.12 -11.04
N SER A 201 7.32 -38.55 -10.71
CA SER A 201 7.51 -37.61 -9.61
C SER A 201 8.10 -36.28 -10.09
N PHE A 202 7.65 -35.17 -9.50
CA PHE A 202 8.16 -33.84 -9.82
C PHE A 202 9.48 -33.58 -9.10
N THR A 203 10.51 -33.18 -9.84
CA THR A 203 11.88 -33.00 -9.34
C THR A 203 12.15 -31.63 -8.70
N GLY A 204 11.20 -30.70 -8.76
CA GLY A 204 11.42 -29.31 -8.34
C GLY A 204 12.07 -28.42 -9.41
N ILE A 205 12.53 -28.99 -10.53
CA ILE A 205 13.16 -28.23 -11.62
C ILE A 205 12.08 -27.73 -12.57
N THR A 206 11.96 -26.40 -12.66
CA THR A 206 11.16 -25.68 -13.67
C THR A 206 12.04 -24.79 -14.53
N LYS A 207 11.69 -24.64 -15.81
CA LYS A 207 12.38 -23.77 -16.76
C LYS A 207 11.38 -23.01 -17.62
N ASP A 208 11.68 -21.74 -17.88
CA ASP A 208 10.89 -20.90 -18.77
C ASP A 208 11.63 -20.72 -20.10
N ILE A 209 11.07 -21.27 -21.17
CA ILE A 209 11.65 -21.23 -22.53
C ILE A 209 10.55 -20.77 -23.49
N ASP A 210 10.80 -19.68 -24.23
CA ASP A 210 9.88 -19.11 -25.24
C ASP A 210 8.42 -18.93 -24.74
N GLY A 211 8.27 -18.47 -23.50
CA GLY A 211 6.96 -18.26 -22.87
C GLY A 211 6.21 -19.54 -22.47
N MET A 212 6.89 -20.70 -22.50
CA MET A 212 6.39 -21.97 -21.97
C MET A 212 7.05 -22.26 -20.63
N HIS A 213 6.25 -22.60 -19.62
CA HIS A 213 6.71 -23.07 -18.31
C HIS A 213 6.89 -24.59 -18.36
N LEU A 214 8.12 -25.10 -18.33
CA LEU A 214 8.44 -26.52 -18.36
C LEU A 214 8.75 -27.04 -16.96
N CYS A 215 8.42 -28.31 -16.71
CA CYS A 215 8.89 -29.07 -15.56
C CYS A 215 9.55 -30.39 -15.98
N LYS A 216 10.54 -30.81 -15.18
CA LYS A 216 11.18 -32.12 -15.30
C LYS A 216 10.51 -33.12 -14.35
N LEU A 217 9.96 -34.19 -14.92
CA LEU A 217 9.42 -35.34 -14.21
C LEU A 217 10.42 -36.51 -14.28
N ILE A 218 10.66 -37.18 -13.16
CA ILE A 218 11.50 -38.39 -13.11
C ILE A 218 10.63 -39.58 -12.76
N SER A 219 10.90 -40.71 -13.41
CA SER A 219 10.25 -41.97 -13.06
C SER A 219 10.86 -42.57 -11.80
N THR A 220 10.06 -43.25 -10.98
CA THR A 220 10.52 -43.98 -9.77
C THR A 220 11.57 -45.06 -10.11
N ASP A 221 11.63 -45.51 -11.36
CA ASP A 221 12.69 -46.39 -11.88
C ASP A 221 13.93 -45.58 -12.30
N PRO A 222 15.10 -45.77 -11.66
CA PRO A 222 16.31 -44.99 -11.95
C PRO A 222 16.91 -45.25 -13.35
N ALA A 223 16.39 -46.22 -14.09
CA ALA A 223 16.84 -46.58 -15.44
C ALA A 223 16.10 -45.84 -16.57
N LYS A 224 15.02 -45.10 -16.25
CA LYS A 224 14.20 -44.41 -17.28
C LYS A 224 14.60 -42.95 -17.42
N GLU A 225 14.72 -42.50 -18.66
CA GLU A 225 15.08 -41.12 -19.00
C GLU A 225 14.07 -40.11 -18.43
N PRO A 226 14.53 -38.94 -17.96
CA PRO A 226 13.64 -37.92 -17.41
C PRO A 226 12.71 -37.36 -18.49
N VAL A 227 11.45 -37.11 -18.11
CA VAL A 227 10.42 -36.61 -19.02
C VAL A 227 10.26 -35.11 -18.86
N TRP A 228 10.34 -34.36 -19.96
CA TRP A 228 10.07 -32.92 -19.99
C TRP A 228 8.65 -32.64 -20.44
N VAL A 229 7.98 -31.76 -19.67
CA VAL A 229 6.55 -31.49 -19.81
C VAL A 229 6.28 -29.99 -19.69
N VAL A 230 5.40 -29.44 -20.53
CA VAL A 230 4.89 -28.06 -20.38
C VAL A 230 3.75 -28.02 -19.37
N ILE A 231 3.85 -27.14 -18.39
CA ILE A 231 2.80 -26.78 -17.44
C ILE A 231 1.80 -25.86 -18.14
N ARG A 232 0.58 -26.36 -18.39
CA ARG A 232 -0.57 -25.52 -18.79
C ARG A 232 -1.54 -25.38 -17.63
N PRO A 233 -2.44 -24.37 -17.63
CA PRO A 233 -3.34 -24.11 -16.50
C PRO A 233 -4.26 -25.26 -16.09
N LYS A 234 -4.52 -26.23 -17.00
CA LYS A 234 -5.46 -27.34 -16.80
C LYS A 234 -4.87 -28.74 -17.01
N TYR A 235 -3.69 -28.85 -17.62
CA TYR A 235 -3.09 -30.15 -17.96
C TYR A 235 -1.59 -30.01 -18.22
N LEU A 236 -0.93 -31.16 -18.30
CA LEU A 236 0.47 -31.32 -18.63
C LEU A 236 0.62 -31.80 -20.08
N LYS A 237 1.45 -31.14 -20.89
CA LYS A 237 1.73 -31.55 -22.29
C LYS A 237 3.13 -32.16 -22.39
N TRP A 238 3.23 -33.38 -22.89
CA TRP A 238 4.51 -34.05 -23.09
C TRP A 238 5.29 -33.39 -24.24
N ILE A 239 6.59 -33.18 -24.06
CA ILE A 239 7.51 -32.59 -25.05
C ILE A 239 8.53 -33.62 -25.55
N GLY A 240 9.06 -34.46 -24.65
CA GLY A 240 10.06 -35.48 -24.97
C GLY A 240 10.84 -35.94 -23.75
N TYR A 241 11.85 -36.77 -23.99
CA TYR A 241 12.80 -37.27 -22.98
C TYR A 241 14.11 -36.45 -22.92
N THR A 242 14.37 -35.65 -23.95
CA THR A 242 15.55 -34.77 -24.04
C THR A 242 15.23 -33.36 -23.56
N GLU A 243 16.21 -32.70 -22.95
CA GLU A 243 16.09 -31.31 -22.52
C GLU A 243 15.97 -30.39 -23.75
N PRO A 244 14.89 -29.58 -23.87
CA PRO A 244 14.73 -28.70 -25.02
C PRO A 244 15.66 -27.50 -24.89
N GLU A 245 16.69 -27.42 -25.75
CA GLU A 245 17.64 -26.30 -25.77
C GLU A 245 17.15 -25.09 -26.58
N LYS A 246 16.11 -25.26 -27.42
CA LYS A 246 15.29 -24.26 -28.13
C LYS A 246 14.20 -24.99 -28.91
N LEU A 247 12.93 -24.61 -28.77
CA LEU A 247 11.84 -25.13 -29.62
C LEU A 247 11.68 -24.15 -30.80
N GLY A 248 12.41 -24.40 -31.87
CA GLY A 248 12.18 -23.77 -33.18
C GLY A 248 10.94 -24.30 -33.85
#